data_AF-A0A7C5YNF3-F1
#
_entry.id   AF-A0A7C5YNF3-F1
#
_cell.length_a   1.000
_cell.length_b   1.000
_cell.length_c   1.000
_cell.angle_alpha   90.00
_cell.angle_beta   90.00
_cell.angle_gamma   90.00
#
_symmetry.space_group_name_H-M   'P 1'
#
loop_
_entity.id
_entity.type
_entity.pdbx_description
1 polymer ?
#
loop_
_entity_poly.entity_id
_entity_poly.type
_entity_poly.pdbx_seq_one_letter_code
_entity_poly.pdbx_strand_id
1 'polypeptide(L)'
;MRAIMGRTPCLWGTKTLREACGDEYHYEGAAMLGGKKDIIYQDPLIVNAQNGDFQLQQNSPCIDAGDSSVVNWSTDLFGNPRIQGSAVDIGAFEYTTGGGGPEGDVNGDGCVDDADLLIVLFNFGQAGSNPADVNGDSVVDDADLLIVLFNFGQGCGR
;
A
#
# COMPACT_ATOMS: atom_id res chain seq x y z
N MET A 1 22.63 23.59 4.31
CA MET A 1 22.24 22.47 5.18
C MET A 1 21.61 21.38 4.33
N ARG A 2 22.16 20.16 4.35
CA ARG A 2 21.58 18.97 3.73
C ARG A 2 20.82 18.22 4.81
N ALA A 3 19.51 18.06 4.67
CA ALA A 3 18.72 17.21 5.54
C ALA A 3 19.01 15.75 5.20
N ILE A 4 19.66 15.03 6.11
CA ILE A 4 19.69 13.57 6.08
C ILE A 4 18.34 13.14 6.66
N MET A 5 17.56 12.44 5.85
CA MET A 5 16.27 11.84 6.20
C MET A 5 16.43 10.96 7.46
N GLY A 6 16.04 11.51 8.61
CA GLY A 6 16.00 10.80 9.88
C GLY A 6 14.71 9.99 9.95
N ARG A 7 14.86 8.68 9.78
CA ARG A 7 13.93 7.57 10.05
C ARG A 7 12.74 7.95 10.95
N THR A 8 11.61 8.31 10.35
CA THR A 8 10.34 8.47 11.06
C THR A 8 9.79 7.09 11.43
N PRO A 9 9.37 6.81 12.67
CA PRO A 9 8.79 5.52 13.05
C PRO A 9 7.42 5.27 12.38
N CYS A 10 7.04 4.01 12.16
CA CYS A 10 5.66 3.65 11.78
C CYS A 10 4.75 4.02 12.98
N LEU A 11 3.78 4.94 12.79
CA LEU A 11 2.86 5.37 13.85
C LEU A 11 1.40 5.34 13.39
N TRP A 12 0.50 4.86 14.25
CA TRP A 12 -0.95 4.88 14.05
C TRP A 12 -1.62 6.02 14.86
N GLY A 13 -2.52 6.77 14.22
CA GLY A 13 -3.79 7.19 14.83
C GLY A 13 -3.82 8.13 16.03
N THR A 14 -2.77 8.86 16.42
CA THR A 14 -2.93 9.95 17.42
C THR A 14 -2.46 11.30 16.90
N LYS A 15 -3.29 12.31 17.19
CA LYS A 15 -3.19 13.70 16.76
C LYS A 15 -1.75 14.25 16.74
N THR A 16 -1.12 14.21 15.58
CA THR A 16 -0.74 15.36 14.76
C THR A 16 0.41 14.95 13.84
N LEU A 17 0.23 15.11 12.53
CA LEU A 17 1.31 15.15 11.54
C LEU A 17 2.25 16.37 11.74
N ARG A 18 2.26 16.97 12.94
CA ARG A 18 2.97 18.22 13.25
C ARG A 18 4.25 18.00 14.06
N GLU A 19 4.47 16.79 14.56
CA GLU A 19 5.64 16.45 15.40
C GLU A 19 6.55 15.38 14.77
N ALA A 20 6.28 14.95 13.53
CA ALA A 20 7.17 14.02 12.79
C ALA A 20 8.48 14.69 12.31
N CYS A 21 8.60 16.01 12.46
CA CYS A 21 9.83 16.76 12.22
C CYS A 21 9.95 17.86 13.29
N GLY A 22 10.36 17.49 14.50
CA GLY A 22 10.60 18.47 15.57
C GLY A 22 10.91 17.81 16.91
N ASP A 23 12.21 17.84 17.24
CA ASP A 23 12.79 17.92 18.58
C ASP A 23 12.95 16.61 19.41
N GLU A 24 14.18 16.10 19.33
CA GLU A 24 15.03 15.55 20.42
C GLU A 24 14.44 14.47 21.34
N TYR A 25 14.75 13.19 21.09
CA TYR A 25 14.88 12.20 22.17
C TYR A 25 16.06 11.25 21.97
N HIS A 26 17.01 11.36 22.90
CA HIS A 26 18.10 10.44 23.19
C HIS A 26 17.58 9.03 23.52
N TYR A 27 18.28 7.98 23.08
CA TYR A 27 18.04 6.59 23.51
C TYR A 27 19.23 6.04 24.30
N GLU A 28 19.18 6.22 25.62
CA GLU A 28 19.78 5.31 26.57
C GLU A 28 18.66 4.38 27.06
N GLY A 29 18.76 3.09 26.78
CA GLY A 29 17.92 2.07 27.43
C GLY A 29 16.73 1.58 26.62
N ALA A 30 16.91 0.40 26.00
CA ALA A 30 15.83 -0.46 25.57
C ALA A 30 15.03 -0.98 26.78
N ALA A 31 13.98 -0.27 27.17
CA ALA A 31 12.82 -0.75 27.93
C ALA A 31 11.84 0.43 28.12
N MET A 32 10.53 0.13 28.24
CA MET A 32 9.45 1.06 28.64
C MET A 32 8.63 1.74 27.52
N LEU A 33 7.89 0.96 26.72
CA LEU A 33 6.44 1.13 26.57
C LEU A 33 5.86 -0.24 26.23
N GLY A 34 5.17 -0.87 27.19
CA GLY A 34 4.78 -2.29 27.13
C GLY A 34 4.01 -2.67 25.86
N GLY A 35 4.61 -3.52 25.03
CA GLY A 35 3.92 -4.44 24.12
C GLY A 35 2.88 -3.87 23.18
N LYS A 36 2.93 -2.58 22.81
CA LYS A 36 2.02 -2.02 21.81
C LYS A 36 2.47 -2.46 20.43
N LYS A 37 1.62 -3.23 19.73
CA LYS A 37 1.87 -3.71 18.36
C LYS A 37 2.04 -2.57 17.35
N ASP A 38 1.56 -1.36 17.69
CA ASP A 38 1.37 -0.27 16.74
C ASP A 38 2.53 0.75 16.67
N ILE A 39 3.70 0.44 17.25
CA ILE A 39 4.88 1.34 17.22
C ILE A 39 6.12 0.55 16.81
N ILE A 40 6.64 0.86 15.62
CA ILE A 40 7.86 0.25 15.08
C ILE A 40 8.92 1.33 14.82
N TYR A 41 10.08 1.19 15.48
CA TYR A 41 11.23 2.08 15.34
C TYR A 41 12.17 1.65 14.20
N GLN A 42 11.59 1.46 13.01
CA GLN A 42 12.31 1.17 11.78
C GLN A 42 11.83 2.11 10.67
N ASP A 43 12.63 2.26 9.61
CA ASP A 43 12.23 3.05 8.44
C ASP A 43 10.99 2.42 7.80
N PRO A 44 9.87 3.14 7.64
CA PRO A 44 8.63 2.62 7.11
C PRO A 44 8.74 2.26 5.62
N LEU A 45 9.83 2.59 4.93
CA LEU A 45 10.02 2.30 3.50
C LEU A 45 8.81 2.74 2.67
N ILE A 46 8.47 4.02 2.76
CA ILE A 46 7.40 4.64 1.98
C ILE A 46 7.89 5.04 0.59
N VAL A 47 7.00 5.01 -0.41
CA VAL A 47 7.36 5.27 -1.81
C VAL A 47 7.92 6.69 -2.01
N ASN A 48 7.16 7.74 -1.65
CA ASN A 48 7.60 9.13 -1.84
C ASN A 48 6.83 10.12 -0.93
N ALA A 49 7.18 10.14 0.34
CA ALA A 49 6.57 11.06 1.31
C ALA A 49 6.72 12.54 0.94
N GLN A 50 7.83 12.94 0.32
CA GLN A 50 8.07 14.34 -0.04
C GLN A 50 7.04 14.86 -1.06
N ASN A 51 6.50 13.95 -1.87
CA ASN A 51 5.46 14.25 -2.86
C ASN A 51 4.06 13.80 -2.43
N GLY A 52 3.88 13.35 -1.18
CA GLY A 52 2.58 12.94 -0.64
C GLY A 52 2.15 11.51 -0.97
N ASP A 53 3.04 10.69 -1.53
CA ASP A 53 2.80 9.25 -1.73
C ASP A 53 3.30 8.46 -0.52
N PHE A 54 2.35 8.08 0.34
CA PHE A 54 2.61 7.39 1.59
C PHE A 54 2.34 5.88 1.52
N GLN A 55 2.27 5.31 0.31
CA GLN A 55 2.19 3.86 0.15
C GLN A 55 3.47 3.17 0.64
N LEU A 56 3.33 1.94 1.12
CA LEU A 56 4.43 1.12 1.60
C LEU A 56 5.15 0.43 0.42
N GLN A 57 6.46 0.23 0.53
CA GLN A 57 7.24 -0.62 -0.38
C GLN A 57 7.21 -2.08 0.08
N GLN A 58 7.50 -3.02 -0.83
CA GLN A 58 7.45 -4.50 -0.65
C GLN A 58 8.19 -5.09 0.57
N ASN A 59 9.00 -4.32 1.29
CA ASN A 59 9.72 -4.80 2.47
C ASN A 59 9.51 -3.90 3.69
N SER A 60 8.48 -3.07 3.67
CA SER A 60 8.19 -2.16 4.76
C SER A 60 7.97 -2.93 6.07
N PRO A 61 8.60 -2.51 7.18
CA PRO A 61 8.35 -3.10 8.48
C PRO A 61 6.96 -2.74 9.02
N CYS A 62 6.20 -1.88 8.32
CA CYS A 62 4.83 -1.54 8.68
C CYS A 62 3.80 -2.53 8.08
N ILE A 63 4.21 -3.44 7.18
CA ILE A 63 3.34 -4.47 6.58
C ILE A 63 2.99 -5.53 7.64
N ASP A 64 1.72 -5.90 7.72
CA ASP A 64 1.17 -6.91 8.62
C ASP A 64 1.53 -6.67 10.11
N ALA A 65 1.74 -5.41 10.49
CA ALA A 65 2.35 -5.06 11.76
C ALA A 65 1.40 -4.46 12.79
N GLY A 66 0.21 -4.00 12.38
CA GLY A 66 -0.75 -3.31 13.24
C GLY A 66 -1.72 -4.24 13.98
N ASP A 67 -2.47 -3.68 14.92
CA ASP A 67 -3.52 -4.40 15.66
C ASP A 67 -4.86 -4.43 14.93
N SER A 68 -5.17 -5.55 14.25
CA SER A 68 -6.45 -5.70 13.53
C SER A 68 -7.69 -5.65 14.43
N SER A 69 -7.54 -5.83 15.75
CA SER A 69 -8.68 -5.82 16.69
C SER A 69 -9.29 -4.43 16.89
N VAL A 70 -8.56 -3.38 16.51
CA VAL A 70 -9.02 -1.98 16.64
C VAL A 70 -9.52 -1.38 15.34
N VAL A 71 -9.53 -2.15 14.24
CA VAL A 71 -10.01 -1.71 12.93
C VAL A 71 -11.54 -1.63 12.94
N ASN A 72 -12.06 -0.41 12.83
CA ASN A 72 -13.50 -0.11 12.81
C ASN A 72 -13.99 0.46 11.46
N TRP A 73 -13.09 0.61 10.48
CA TRP A 73 -13.39 1.01 9.11
C TRP A 73 -13.07 -0.15 8.18
N SER A 74 -13.92 -0.37 7.17
CA SER A 74 -13.74 -1.47 6.24
C SER A 74 -12.61 -1.24 5.24
N THR A 75 -12.27 0.02 4.94
CA THR A 75 -11.32 0.37 3.88
C THR A 75 -10.29 1.43 4.27
N ASP A 76 -9.15 1.44 3.59
CA ASP A 76 -8.09 2.44 3.66
C ASP A 76 -8.45 3.71 2.87
N LEU A 77 -7.50 4.64 2.74
CA LEU A 77 -7.73 5.91 2.06
C LEU A 77 -7.82 5.79 0.52
N PHE A 78 -7.36 4.67 -0.07
CA PHE A 78 -7.57 4.32 -1.48
C PHE A 78 -8.82 3.47 -1.71
N GLY A 79 -9.53 3.07 -0.65
CA GLY A 79 -10.71 2.23 -0.75
C GLY A 79 -10.41 0.74 -0.68
N ASN A 80 -9.16 0.34 -0.47
CA ASN A 80 -8.78 -1.06 -0.31
C ASN A 80 -9.21 -1.58 1.06
N PRO A 81 -9.54 -2.88 1.24
CA PRO A 81 -9.85 -3.42 2.57
C PRO A 81 -8.74 -3.14 3.59
N ARG A 82 -9.06 -2.72 4.82
CA ARG A 82 -8.08 -2.40 5.89
C ARG A 82 -7.28 -3.59 6.42
N ILE A 83 -7.59 -4.81 6.01
CA ILE A 83 -6.86 -5.98 6.45
C ILE A 83 -6.56 -6.76 5.19
N GLN A 84 -5.33 -6.61 4.71
CA GLN A 84 -4.78 -7.36 3.59
C GLN A 84 -3.57 -8.11 4.09
N GLY A 85 -3.53 -9.43 3.90
CA GLY A 85 -2.53 -10.28 4.52
C GLY A 85 -2.95 -10.81 5.88
N SER A 86 -2.02 -10.83 6.83
CA SER A 86 -2.16 -11.45 8.14
C SER A 86 -2.57 -10.49 9.25
N ALA A 87 -2.37 -9.18 9.07
CA ALA A 87 -2.85 -8.12 9.95
C ALA A 87 -3.12 -6.81 9.18
N VAL A 88 -3.61 -5.79 9.88
CA VAL A 88 -3.68 -4.42 9.33
C VAL A 88 -2.27 -3.82 9.26
N ASP A 89 -1.98 -3.05 8.22
CA ASP A 89 -0.72 -2.32 8.11
C ASP A 89 -0.70 -1.08 8.99
N ILE A 90 0.48 -0.72 9.49
CA ILE A 90 0.65 0.50 10.27
C ILE A 90 0.69 1.69 9.30
N GLY A 91 -0.46 2.32 9.11
CA GLY A 91 -0.55 3.52 8.28
C GLY A 91 -1.97 3.87 7.84
N ALA A 92 -2.05 4.78 6.87
CA ALA A 92 -3.29 5.19 6.22
C ALA A 92 -3.64 4.32 5.00
N PHE A 93 -2.67 3.55 4.50
CA PHE A 93 -2.74 2.72 3.31
C PHE A 93 -2.30 1.31 3.67
N GLU A 94 -2.98 0.31 3.13
CA GLU A 94 -2.50 -1.07 3.15
C GLU A 94 -1.54 -1.29 1.98
N TYR A 95 -0.51 -2.09 2.21
CA TYR A 95 0.33 -2.63 1.17
C TYR A 95 -0.43 -3.74 0.44
N THR A 96 -0.72 -3.49 -0.83
CA THR A 96 -1.32 -4.49 -1.70
C THR A 96 -0.22 -5.13 -2.55
N THR A 97 -0.06 -6.45 -2.48
CA THR A 97 0.91 -7.18 -3.31
C THR A 97 0.53 -7.22 -4.80
N GLY A 98 -0.56 -6.57 -5.19
CA GLY A 98 -0.95 -6.23 -6.56
C GLY A 98 -1.48 -4.79 -6.52
N GLY A 99 -0.95 -3.92 -7.38
CA GLY A 99 -1.01 -2.46 -7.22
C GLY A 99 -2.40 -1.89 -6.92
N GLY A 100 -2.49 -1.17 -5.79
CA GLY A 100 -3.27 0.04 -5.50
C GLY A 100 -4.79 0.10 -5.73
N GLY A 101 -5.36 -0.75 -6.58
CA GLY A 101 -6.73 -0.65 -7.06
C GLY A 101 -7.46 -1.99 -7.07
N PRO A 102 -8.76 -1.95 -7.42
CA PRO A 102 -9.54 -3.16 -7.69
C PRO A 102 -8.81 -4.10 -8.65
N GLU A 103 -8.98 -5.41 -8.45
CA GLU A 103 -8.40 -6.42 -9.35
C GLU A 103 -8.77 -6.11 -10.81
N GLY A 104 -7.79 -5.95 -11.69
CA GLY A 104 -7.99 -5.47 -13.06
C GLY A 104 -7.68 -3.98 -13.30
N ASP A 105 -7.30 -3.21 -12.28
CA ASP A 105 -6.66 -1.90 -12.42
C ASP A 105 -5.19 -2.11 -12.83
N VAL A 106 -4.95 -2.16 -14.13
CA VAL A 106 -3.65 -2.49 -14.71
C VAL A 106 -2.73 -1.27 -14.72
N ASN A 107 -3.31 -0.07 -14.77
CA ASN A 107 -2.56 1.18 -14.86
C ASN A 107 -2.29 1.83 -13.49
N GLY A 108 -2.99 1.38 -12.45
CA GLY A 108 -2.83 1.79 -11.05
C GLY A 108 -3.49 3.14 -10.72
N ASP A 109 -4.50 3.57 -11.46
CA ASP A 109 -5.20 4.85 -11.21
C ASP A 109 -6.38 4.73 -10.25
N GLY A 110 -6.64 3.53 -9.74
CA GLY A 110 -7.70 3.23 -8.80
C GLY A 110 -9.05 2.97 -9.47
N CYS A 111 -9.12 2.92 -10.80
CA CYS A 111 -10.31 2.60 -11.57
C CYS A 111 -10.04 1.35 -12.42
N VAL A 112 -11.05 0.49 -12.61
CA VAL A 112 -11.01 -0.50 -13.70
C VAL A 112 -11.82 0.05 -14.85
N ASP A 113 -11.18 0.55 -15.89
CA ASP A 113 -11.88 1.12 -17.04
C ASP A 113 -11.26 0.69 -18.39
N ASP A 114 -11.58 1.45 -19.44
CA ASP A 114 -11.09 1.13 -20.78
C ASP A 114 -9.58 1.37 -20.91
N ALA A 115 -8.96 2.19 -20.06
CA ALA A 115 -7.50 2.33 -20.01
C ALA A 115 -6.83 1.01 -19.59
N ASP A 116 -7.36 0.31 -18.60
CA ASP A 116 -6.83 -0.98 -18.14
C ASP A 116 -7.04 -2.07 -19.18
N LEU A 117 -8.25 -2.10 -19.74
CA LEU A 117 -8.60 -3.01 -20.81
C LEU A 117 -7.67 -2.84 -22.02
N LEU A 118 -7.37 -1.60 -22.39
CA LEU A 118 -6.46 -1.31 -23.50
C LEU A 118 -5.04 -1.79 -23.21
N ILE A 119 -4.56 -1.73 -21.97
CA ILE A 119 -3.22 -2.23 -21.62
C ILE A 119 -3.15 -3.76 -21.78
N VAL A 120 -4.18 -4.50 -21.35
CA VAL A 120 -4.23 -5.96 -21.56
C VAL A 120 -4.26 -6.29 -23.05
N LEU A 121 -5.11 -5.62 -23.83
CA LEU A 121 -5.22 -5.86 -25.26
C LEU A 121 -3.93 -5.53 -26.04
N PHE A 122 -3.20 -4.48 -25.66
CA PHE A 122 -1.92 -4.14 -26.30
C PHE A 122 -0.79 -5.12 -25.96
N ASN A 123 -0.90 -5.84 -24.84
CA ASN A 123 0.10 -6.80 -24.38
C ASN A 123 -0.31 -8.26 -24.59
N PHE A 124 -1.45 -8.52 -25.21
CA PHE A 124 -1.99 -9.86 -25.39
C PHE A 124 -0.99 -10.81 -26.09
N GLY A 125 -0.80 -11.99 -25.50
CA GLY A 125 0.14 -13.02 -25.94
C GLY A 125 1.59 -12.79 -25.52
N GLN A 126 1.91 -11.72 -24.79
CA GLN A 126 3.24 -11.53 -24.21
C GLN A 126 3.45 -12.47 -23.01
N ALA A 127 4.70 -12.85 -22.75
CA ALA A 127 5.06 -13.74 -21.65
C ALA A 127 6.20 -13.13 -20.80
N GLY A 128 6.28 -13.56 -19.54
CA GLY A 128 7.18 -13.01 -18.54
C GLY A 128 6.51 -11.89 -17.72
N SER A 129 7.30 -11.14 -16.97
CA SER A 129 6.78 -10.07 -16.11
C SER A 129 6.15 -8.96 -16.96
N ASN A 130 4.82 -8.88 -16.93
CA ASN A 130 4.03 -7.87 -17.62
C ASN A 130 2.98 -7.31 -16.65
N PRO A 131 2.80 -5.98 -16.56
CA PRO A 131 1.70 -5.42 -15.76
C PRO A 131 0.31 -5.89 -16.23
N ALA A 132 0.16 -6.27 -17.49
CA ALA A 132 -1.06 -6.86 -18.05
C ALA A 132 -1.28 -8.35 -17.71
N ASP A 133 -0.29 -9.03 -17.10
CA ASP A 133 -0.47 -10.37 -16.54
C ASP A 133 -1.09 -10.19 -15.15
N VAL A 134 -2.42 -10.07 -15.13
CA VAL A 134 -3.22 -9.70 -13.97
C VAL A 134 -3.35 -10.90 -13.03
N ASN A 135 -3.39 -12.12 -13.56
CA ASN A 135 -3.52 -13.34 -12.75
C ASN A 135 -2.16 -13.90 -12.26
N GLY A 136 -1.05 -13.42 -12.82
CA GLY A 136 0.32 -13.76 -12.43
C GLY A 136 0.82 -15.11 -12.96
N ASP A 137 0.21 -15.66 -14.02
CA ASP A 137 0.58 -16.95 -14.60
C ASP A 137 1.73 -16.88 -15.63
N SER A 138 2.32 -15.69 -15.79
CA SER A 138 3.42 -15.36 -16.69
C SER A 138 3.04 -15.29 -18.18
N VAL A 139 1.76 -15.28 -18.52
CA VAL A 139 1.26 -15.08 -19.88
C VAL A 139 0.13 -14.06 -19.84
N VAL A 140 0.12 -13.11 -20.79
CA VAL A 140 -1.03 -12.21 -20.96
C VAL A 140 -2.03 -12.89 -21.90
N ASP A 141 -3.14 -13.42 -21.40
CA ASP A 141 -4.14 -14.12 -22.21
C ASP A 141 -5.59 -13.73 -21.88
N ASP A 142 -6.54 -14.58 -22.29
CA ASP A 142 -7.96 -14.31 -22.08
C ASP A 142 -8.36 -14.37 -20.60
N ALA A 143 -7.57 -15.03 -19.74
CA ALA A 143 -7.78 -15.02 -18.30
C ALA A 143 -7.54 -13.61 -17.72
N ASP A 144 -6.49 -12.90 -18.14
CA ASP A 144 -6.22 -11.53 -17.70
C ASP A 144 -7.27 -10.55 -18.22
N LEU A 145 -7.66 -10.74 -19.48
CA LEU A 145 -8.73 -9.96 -20.10
C LEU A 145 -10.06 -10.13 -19.35
N LEU A 146 -10.38 -11.37 -18.97
CA LEU A 146 -11.60 -11.67 -18.22
C LEU A 146 -11.59 -11.03 -16.84
N ILE A 147 -10.45 -10.93 -16.18
CA ILE A 147 -10.34 -10.25 -14.88
C ILE A 147 -10.71 -8.77 -15.01
N VAL A 148 -10.12 -8.05 -15.98
CA VAL A 148 -10.46 -6.64 -16.23
C VAL A 148 -11.95 -6.48 -16.57
N LEU A 149 -12.50 -7.37 -17.40
CA LEU A 149 -13.91 -7.30 -17.79
C LEU A 149 -14.88 -7.61 -16.64
N PHE A 150 -14.55 -8.55 -15.74
CA PHE A 150 -15.40 -8.87 -14.59
C PHE A 150 -15.41 -7.77 -13.53
N ASN A 151 -14.32 -7.02 -13.43
CA ASN A 151 -14.17 -5.93 -12.47
C ASN A 151 -14.37 -4.54 -13.08
N PHE A 152 -14.80 -4.46 -14.35
CA PHE A 152 -15.00 -3.20 -15.07
C PHE A 152 -15.94 -2.24 -14.30
N GLY A 153 -15.48 -1.01 -14.09
CA GLY A 153 -16.14 0.04 -13.34
C GLY A 153 -15.96 -0.03 -11.81
N GLN A 154 -15.13 -0.93 -11.29
CA GLN A 154 -14.75 -0.91 -9.87
C GLN A 154 -13.75 0.20 -9.57
N GLY A 155 -13.70 0.66 -8.31
CA GLY A 155 -12.76 1.69 -7.85
C GLY A 155 -13.04 3.11 -8.36
N CYS A 156 -13.79 3.24 -9.46
CA CYS A 156 -14.36 4.49 -9.95
C CYS A 156 -15.33 5.09 -8.91
N GLY A 157 -14.80 5.90 -7.98
CA GLY A 157 -15.57 6.61 -6.97
C GLY A 157 -16.78 7.31 -7.60
N ARG A 158 -17.95 7.14 -6.96
CA ARG A 158 -19.09 8.03 -7.20
C ARG A 158 -18.87 9.39 -6.54
#